data_AF-A0A955ACQ9-F1
#
_entry.id   AF-A0A955ACQ9-F1
#
_cell.length_a   1.000
_cell.length_b   1.000
_cell.length_c   1.000
_cell.angle_alpha   90.00
_cell.angle_beta   90.00
_cell.angle_gamma   90.00
#
_symmetry.space_group_name_H-M   'P 1'
#
loop_
_entity.id
_entity.type
_entity.pdbx_description
1 polymer ?
#
loop_
_entity_poly.entity_id
_entity_poly.type
_entity_poly.pdbx_seq_one_letter_code
_entity_poly.pdbx_strand_id
1 'polypeptide(L)' 'DGERTPLEEARAWLAAQLADRPVPSATVLKKAKADGIAERTLRRAKIELGVVSEREGKAWVWRLPEMPSLGTDDDAFIVE' A
#
# COMPACT_ATOMS: atom_id res chain seq x y z
N ASP A 1 19.03 6.36 -17.60
CA ASP A 1 17.75 7.02 -17.35
C ASP A 1 17.07 6.22 -16.25
N GLY A 2 16.74 6.86 -15.13
CA GLY A 2 16.16 6.16 -13.98
C GLY A 2 14.69 5.93 -14.25
N GLU A 3 14.36 4.84 -14.97
CA GLU A 3 12.99 4.40 -15.15
C GLU A 3 12.37 4.16 -13.78
N ARG A 4 11.46 5.07 -13.37
CA ARG A 4 10.59 4.81 -12.22
C ARG A 4 9.80 3.57 -12.59
N THR A 5 10.06 2.48 -11.88
CA THR A 5 9.34 1.25 -12.13
C THR A 5 7.86 1.46 -11.73
N PRO A 6 6.90 0.74 -12.35
CA PRO A 6 5.49 0.81 -11.97
C PRO A 6 5.26 0.61 -10.46
N LEU A 7 6.20 -0.05 -9.79
CA LEU A 7 6.25 -0.25 -8.35
C LEU A 7 6.57 1.03 -7.57
N GLU A 8 7.54 1.82 -8.01
CA GLU A 8 7.89 3.09 -7.37
C GLU A 8 6.76 4.11 -7.50
N GLU A 9 6.10 4.16 -8.66
CA GLU A 9 4.91 4.99 -8.85
C GLU A 9 3.79 4.56 -7.90
N ALA A 10 3.53 3.25 -7.79
CA ALA A 10 2.54 2.73 -6.86
C ALA A 10 2.88 3.01 -5.40
N ARG A 11 4.16 3.00 -5.00
CA ARG A 11 4.59 3.39 -3.65
C ARG A 11 4.34 4.87 -3.39
N ALA A 12 4.81 5.74 -4.28
CA ALA A 12 4.60 7.18 -4.13
C ALA A 12 3.11 7.51 -4.07
N TRP A 13 2.31 6.87 -4.92
CA TRP A 13 0.86 7.00 -4.92
C TRP A 13 0.23 6.51 -3.62
N LEU A 14 0.59 5.31 -3.13
CA LEU A 14 0.03 4.74 -1.91
C LEU A 14 0.41 5.56 -0.67
N ALA A 15 1.66 6.01 -0.60
CA ALA A 15 2.13 6.89 0.47
C ALA A 15 1.34 8.21 0.46
N ALA A 16 1.13 8.82 -0.71
CA ALA A 16 0.33 10.04 -0.83
C ALA A 16 -1.13 9.82 -0.41
N GLN A 17 -1.74 8.67 -0.72
CA GLN A 17 -3.12 8.38 -0.26
C GLN A 17 -3.24 8.22 1.26
N LEU A 18 -2.17 7.79 1.94
CA LEU A 18 -2.16 7.46 3.36
C LEU A 18 -1.39 8.47 4.23
N ALA A 19 -0.83 9.52 3.63
CA ALA A 19 -0.03 10.53 4.32
C ALA A 19 -0.86 11.37 5.29
N ASP A 20 -2.08 11.77 4.90
CA ASP A 20 -2.95 12.61 5.72
C ASP A 20 -3.74 11.82 6.77
N ARG A 21 -4.26 10.64 6.41
CA ARG A 21 -5.15 9.87 7.27
C ARG A 21 -5.17 8.38 6.93
N PRO A 22 -5.57 7.52 7.88
CA PRO A 22 -5.98 6.17 7.56
C PRO A 22 -7.14 6.16 6.56
N VAL A 23 -7.03 5.33 5.54
CA VAL A 23 -8.03 5.19 4.47
C VAL A 23 -8.50 3.74 4.39
N PRO A 24 -9.82 3.47 4.23
CA PRO A 24 -10.32 2.12 4.03
C PRO A 24 -9.65 1.42 2.85
N SER A 25 -9.18 0.19 3.05
CA SER A 25 -8.47 -0.59 2.03
C SER A 25 -9.28 -0.74 0.74
N ALA A 26 -10.59 -0.96 0.85
CA ALA A 26 -11.51 -1.04 -0.28
C ALA A 26 -11.54 0.25 -1.11
N THR A 27 -11.41 1.42 -0.47
CA THR A 27 -11.35 2.71 -1.14
C THR A 27 -10.02 2.88 -1.86
N VAL A 28 -8.90 2.53 -1.20
CA VAL A 28 -7.57 2.58 -1.80
C VAL A 28 -7.50 1.67 -3.04
N LEU A 29 -8.00 0.44 -2.96
CA LEU A 29 -8.04 -0.51 -4.08
C LEU A 29 -8.86 0.02 -5.27
N LYS A 30 -10.01 0.64 -5.00
CA LYS A 30 -10.83 1.27 -6.05
C LYS A 30 -10.11 2.42 -6.74
N LYS A 31 -9.47 3.31 -5.96
CA LYS A 31 -8.71 4.43 -6.53
C LYS A 31 -7.50 3.93 -7.32
N ALA A 32 -6.75 2.97 -6.79
CA ALA A 32 -5.62 2.37 -7.48
C ALA A 32 -6.01 1.81 -8.86
N LYS A 33 -7.13 1.08 -8.93
CA LYS A 33 -7.66 0.58 -10.20
C LYS A 33 -8.06 1.72 -11.16
N ALA A 34 -8.64 2.80 -10.64
CA ALA A 34 -9.00 3.97 -11.44
C ALA A 34 -7.77 4.72 -11.98
N ASP A 35 -6.69 4.75 -11.20
CA ASP A 35 -5.38 5.31 -11.57
C ASP A 35 -4.53 4.34 -12.42
N GLY A 36 -5.06 3.16 -12.77
CA GLY A 36 -4.35 2.17 -13.60
C GLY A 36 -3.29 1.34 -12.86
N ILE A 37 -3.23 1.44 -11.53
CA ILE A 37 -2.32 0.66 -10.68
C ILE A 37 -2.92 -0.73 -10.46
N ALA A 38 -2.22 -1.75 -10.95
CA ALA A 38 -2.60 -3.14 -10.72
C ALA A 38 -2.54 -3.49 -9.22
N GLU A 39 -3.51 -4.25 -8.74
CA GLU A 39 -3.58 -4.65 -7.33
C GLU A 39 -2.32 -5.39 -6.86
N ARG A 40 -1.72 -6.22 -7.72
CA ARG A 40 -0.44 -6.89 -7.45
C ARG A 40 0.69 -5.90 -7.16
N THR A 41 0.77 -4.81 -7.92
CA THR A 41 1.76 -3.75 -7.73
C THR A 41 1.48 -2.99 -6.44
N LEU A 42 0.21 -2.69 -6.16
CA LEU A 42 -0.21 -2.03 -4.93
C LEU A 42 0.11 -2.86 -3.68
N ARG A 43 -0.13 -4.18 -3.73
CA ARG A 43 0.20 -5.10 -2.63
C ARG A 43 1.71 -5.13 -2.36
N ARG A 44 2.55 -5.13 -3.40
CA ARG A 44 4.02 -5.01 -3.24
C ARG A 44 4.41 -3.67 -2.64
N ALA A 45 3.86 -2.56 -3.17
CA ALA A 45 4.11 -1.22 -2.64
C ALA A 45 3.72 -1.10 -1.16
N LYS A 46 2.59 -1.70 -0.76
CA LYS A 46 2.13 -1.78 0.63
C LYS A 46 3.16 -2.44 1.54
N ILE A 47 3.74 -3.56 1.11
CA ILE A 47 4.77 -4.29 1.87
C ILE A 47 6.02 -3.44 2.01
N GLU A 48 6.50 -2.84 0.93
CA GLU A 48 7.74 -2.04 0.95
C GLU A 48 7.61 -0.73 1.72
N LEU A 49 6.39 -0.19 1.82
CA LEU A 49 6.09 0.95 2.69
C LEU A 49 5.80 0.53 4.15
N GLY A 50 5.70 -0.77 4.44
CA GLY A 50 5.30 -1.27 5.76
C GLY A 50 3.88 -0.88 6.16
N VAL A 51 2.98 -0.63 5.21
CA VAL A 51 1.62 -0.16 5.48
C VAL A 51 0.86 -1.16 6.34
N VAL A 52 0.40 -0.68 7.49
CA VAL A 52 -0.30 -1.48 8.50
C VAL A 52 -1.78 -1.49 8.18
N SER A 53 -2.39 -2.68 8.28
CA SER A 53 -3.84 -2.85 8.15
C SER A 53 -4.45 -2.92 9.54
N GLU A 54 -5.23 -1.91 9.89
CA GLU A 54 -5.91 -1.82 11.17
C GLU A 54 -7.41 -1.94 10.97
N ARG A 55 -8.09 -2.61 11.91
CA ARG A 55 -9.55 -2.73 11.85
C ARG A 55 -10.17 -1.58 12.64
N GLU A 56 -10.72 -0.61 11.93
CA GLU A 56 -11.47 0.49 12.53
C GLU A 56 -12.97 0.15 12.50
N GLY A 57 -13.47 -0.30 13.64
CA GLY A 57 -14.85 -0.77 13.80
C GLY A 57 -15.18 -1.99 12.92
N LYS A 58 -15.89 -1.76 11.82
CA LYS A 58 -16.31 -2.81 10.86
C LYS A 58 -15.50 -2.82 9.56
N ALA A 59 -14.57 -1.88 9.36
CA ALA A 59 -13.80 -1.76 8.13
C ALA A 59 -12.30 -1.96 8.38
N TRP A 60 -11.60 -2.46 7.35
CA TRP A 60 -10.15 -2.48 7.33
C TRP A 60 -9.64 -1.16 6.76
N VAL A 61 -8.86 -0.43 7.54
CA VAL A 61 -8.17 0.78 7.13
C VAL A 61 -6.68 0.50 6.99
N TRP A 62 -6.07 1.16 6.02
CA TRP A 62 -4.62 1.16 5.85
C TRP A 62 -4.06 2.46 6.39
N ARG A 63 -2.91 2.39 7.05
CA ARG A 63 -2.15 3.55 7.51
C ARG A 63 -0.67 3.34 7.31
N LEU A 64 0.08 4.43 7.13
CA LEU A 64 1.53 4.37 7.12
C LEU A 64 2.06 4.15 8.55
N PRO A 65 3.12 3.35 8.72
CA PRO A 65 3.81 3.25 9.99
C PRO A 65 4.60 4.55 10.26
N GLU A 66 4.72 4.95 11.52
CA GLU A 66 5.55 6.11 11.93
C GLU A 66 7.05 5.87 11.69
N MET A 67 7.48 4.62 11.52
CA MET A 67 8.86 4.28 11.15
C MET A 67 8.88 3.32 9.95
N PRO A 68 9.63 3.63 8.87
CA PRO A 68 9.88 2.67 7.81
C PRO A 68 10.78 1.57 8.37
N SER A 69 10.22 0.42 8.71
CA SER A 69 11.00 -0.76 9.08
C SER A 69 11.77 -1.25 7.85
N LEU A 70 13.08 -1.02 7.83
CA LEU A 70 14.01 -1.51 6.82
C LEU A 70 14.06 -3.06 6.86
N GLY A 71 13.48 -3.72 5.85
CA GLY A 71 13.53 -5.18 5.62
C GLY A 71 12.52 -5.97 6.47
N THR A 72 11.91 -7.06 6.03
CA THR A 72 12.49 -8.23 5.34
C THR A 72 11.34 -9.12 4.81
N ASP A 73 11.70 -9.98 3.86
CA ASP A 73 11.02 -11.21 3.39
C ASP A 73 10.08 -11.11 2.18
N ASP A 74 10.66 -11.45 1.01
CA ASP A 74 10.20 -12.56 0.16
C ASP A 74 9.12 -13.41 0.85
N ASP A 75 8.00 -13.69 0.19
CA ASP A 75 7.07 -14.75 0.61
C ASP A 75 6.27 -14.60 1.93
N ALA A 76 5.79 -13.41 2.29
CA ALA A 76 4.63 -13.29 3.21
C ALA A 76 3.30 -13.58 2.49
N PHE A 77 3.17 -14.81 1.99
CA PHE A 77 1.93 -15.45 1.59
C PHE A 77 1.10 -15.74 2.85
N ILE A 78 0.09 -14.91 3.19
CA ILE A 78 -1.07 -15.35 4.00
C ILE A 78 -2.38 -14.70 3.49
N VAL A 79 -3.13 -15.56 2.76
CA VAL A 79 -4.59 -15.89 2.83
C VAL A 79 -5.60 -14.75 2.64
N GLU A 80 -6.57 -14.79 1.72
CA GLU A 80 -7.53 -15.86 1.37
C GLU A 80 -7.86 -15.87 -0.14
#